data_AF-A0A3D1L4J3-F1
#
_entry.id   AF-A0A3D1L4J3-F1
#
_cell.length_a   1.000
_cell.length_b   1.000
_cell.length_c   1.000
_cell.angle_alpha   90.00
_cell.angle_beta   90.00
_cell.angle_gamma   90.00
#
_symmetry.space_group_name_H-M   'P 1'
#
loop_
_entity.id
_entity.type
_entity.pdbx_description
1 polymer ?
#
loop_
_entity_poly.entity_id
_entity_poly.type
_entity_poly.pdbx_seq_one_letter_code
_entity_poly.pdbx_strand_id
1 'polypeptide(L)' 'MGIFDSVFGNSDSFSDELHEGKDFYMEKGYRVMTESYLINRGYCCSNGCRHCPYWPKAQKGNTRLRPGLTKI' A
#
# COMPACT_ATOMS: atom_id res chain seq x y z
N MET A 1 -4.03 -22.23 -33.17
CA MET A 1 -2.78 -21.46 -33.05
C MET A 1 -3.19 -20.00 -32.89
N GLY A 2 -3.41 -19.54 -31.66
CA GLY A 2 -4.11 -18.29 -31.37
C GLY A 2 -3.18 -17.08 -31.30
N ILE A 3 -3.64 -15.96 -31.86
CA ILE A 3 -3.06 -14.61 -31.94
C ILE A 3 -2.73 -13.94 -30.58
N PHE A 4 -2.69 -14.68 -29.48
CA PHE A 4 -2.60 -14.12 -28.13
C PHE A 4 -1.23 -14.30 -27.44
N ASP A 5 -0.28 -15.04 -28.02
CA ASP A 5 1.07 -15.20 -27.43
C ASP A 5 1.99 -13.98 -27.62
N SER A 6 1.68 -13.08 -28.56
CA SER A 6 2.51 -11.91 -28.86
C SER A 6 2.15 -10.64 -28.08
N VAL A 7 1.01 -10.64 -27.39
CA VAL A 7 0.53 -9.48 -26.60
C VAL A 7 1.01 -9.55 -25.14
N PHE A 8 1.20 -10.75 -24.61
CA PHE A 8 1.73 -10.98 -23.26
C PHE A 8 3.26 -11.14 -23.23
N GLY A 9 3.96 -10.50 -24.18
CA GLY A 9 5.42 -10.48 -24.23
C GLY A 9 5.98 -9.75 -23.01
N ASN A 10 6.39 -10.54 -22.00
CA ASN A 10 6.98 -10.10 -20.74
C ASN A 10 6.12 -9.10 -19.97
N SER A 11 4.97 -9.54 -19.44
CA SER A 11 4.25 -8.74 -18.45
C SER A 11 5.10 -8.64 -17.18
N ASP A 12 5.82 -7.54 -17.14
CA ASP A 12 6.72 -7.01 -16.14
C ASP A 12 6.51 -7.62 -14.76
N SER A 13 7.62 -8.18 -14.25
CA SER A 13 7.84 -8.41 -12.83
C SER A 13 7.31 -7.21 -12.04
N PHE A 14 6.10 -7.33 -11.52
CA PHE A 14 5.53 -6.43 -10.53
C PHE A 14 6.26 -6.73 -9.21
N SER A 15 7.55 -6.45 -9.17
CA SER A 15 8.35 -6.45 -7.96
C SER A 15 7.98 -5.20 -7.19
N ASP A 16 6.79 -5.25 -6.56
CA ASP A 16 6.46 -4.38 -5.44
C ASP A 16 7.49 -4.73 -4.36
N GLU A 17 8.61 -3.99 -4.36
CA GLU A 17 9.78 -4.21 -3.52
C GLU A 17 9.45 -3.77 -2.08
N LEU A 18 8.54 -4.51 -1.47
CA LEU A 18 8.07 -4.28 -0.11
C LEU A 18 9.13 -4.78 0.85
N HIS A 19 9.65 -3.87 1.68
CA HIS A 19 10.68 -4.21 2.65
C HIS A 19 10.05 -4.56 3.99
N GLU A 20 10.31 -5.77 4.48
CA GLU A 20 9.91 -6.20 5.82
C GLU A 20 10.60 -5.30 6.88
N GLY A 21 9.83 -4.82 7.85
CA GLY A 21 10.25 -3.85 8.85
C GLY A 21 10.03 -2.38 8.47
N LYS A 22 9.95 -2.06 7.18
CA LYS A 22 9.65 -0.69 6.70
C LYS A 22 8.19 -0.56 6.26
N ASP A 23 7.77 -1.40 5.31
CA ASP A 23 6.46 -1.31 4.67
C ASP A 23 5.42 -2.24 5.33
N PHE A 24 5.88 -3.38 5.83
CA PHE A 24 5.04 -4.32 6.55
C PHE A 24 5.85 -5.10 7.58
N TYR A 25 5.17 -5.73 8.53
CA TYR A 25 5.74 -6.74 9.42
C TYR A 25 4.82 -7.95 9.49
N MET A 26 5.38 -9.11 9.81
CA MET A 26 4.59 -10.33 10.04
C MET A 26 4.14 -10.41 11.49
N GLU A 27 2.83 -10.48 11.72
CA GLU A 27 2.24 -10.68 13.04
C GLU A 27 1.26 -11.86 12.98
N LYS A 28 1.52 -12.91 13.78
CA LYS A 28 0.65 -14.11 13.87
C LYS A 28 0.33 -14.75 12.50
N GLY A 29 1.28 -14.72 11.56
CA GLY A 29 1.11 -15.25 10.21
C GLY A 29 0.38 -14.31 9.23
N TYR A 30 0.05 -13.09 9.64
CA TYR A 30 -0.54 -12.07 8.78
C TYR A 30 0.46 -10.96 8.47
N ARG A 31 0.42 -10.47 7.23
CA ARG A 31 1.15 -9.27 6.81
C ARG A 31 0.43 -8.02 7.31
N VAL A 32 1.01 -7.33 8.28
CA VAL A 32 0.48 -6.07 8.80
C VAL A 32 1.22 -4.91 8.16
N MET A 33 0.51 -4.13 7.35
CA MET A 33 1.06 -2.94 6.71
C MET A 33 1.34 -1.84 7.74
N THR A 34 2.50 -1.22 7.62
CA THR A 34 2.89 -0.08 8.45
C THR A 34 2.24 1.19 7.95
N GLU A 35 2.36 2.23 8.76
CA GLU A 35 1.94 3.56 8.38
C GLU A 35 2.74 4.11 7.17
N SER A 36 4.04 3.84 7.11
CA SER A 36 4.92 4.26 6.02
C SER A 36 4.43 3.75 4.67
N TYR A 37 4.03 2.47 4.61
CA TYR A 37 3.45 1.91 3.40
C TYR A 37 2.14 2.58 3.02
N LEU A 38 1.25 2.81 3.99
CA LEU A 38 -0.01 3.49 3.74
C LEU A 38 0.20 4.94 3.25
N ILE A 39 1.22 5.65 3.75
CA ILE A 39 1.60 6.98 3.27
C ILE A 39 2.11 6.91 1.82
N ASN A 40 2.96 5.93 1.51
CA ASN A 40 3.52 5.74 0.16
C ASN A 40 2.41 5.42 -0.86
N ARG A 41 1.46 4.55 -0.48
CA ARG A 41 0.25 4.27 -1.25
C ARG A 41 -0.54 5.52 -1.63
N GLY A 42 -0.53 6.53 -0.77
CA GLY A 42 -1.00 7.88 -1.12
C GLY A 42 -2.51 8.09 -1.07
N TYR A 43 -3.32 7.10 -0.66
CA TYR A 43 -4.76 7.28 -0.45
C TYR A 43 -5.34 6.42 0.68
N CYS A 44 -6.39 6.92 1.31
CA CYS A 44 -7.16 6.21 2.32
C CYS A 44 -8.19 5.27 1.65
N CYS A 45 -8.18 4.00 2.06
CA CYS A 45 -9.08 2.96 1.56
C CYS A 45 -10.39 2.81 2.34
N SER A 46 -10.68 3.69 3.31
CA SER A 46 -11.90 3.64 4.14
C SER A 46 -12.11 2.38 5.00
N ASN A 47 -11.10 1.51 5.15
CA ASN A 47 -11.21 0.26 5.94
C ASN A 47 -11.09 0.44 7.46
N GLY A 48 -10.92 1.66 7.97
CA GLY A 48 -10.83 1.90 9.42
C GLY A 48 -9.59 1.28 10.10
N CYS A 49 -8.44 1.27 9.42
CA CYS A 49 -7.20 0.66 9.93
C CYS A 49 -6.74 1.27 11.27
N ARG A 50 -6.14 0.45 12.14
CA ARG A 50 -5.62 0.89 13.45
C ARG A 50 -4.50 1.92 13.31
N HIS A 51 -3.54 1.67 12.41
CA HIS A 51 -2.41 2.55 12.09
C HIS A 51 -2.69 3.46 10.90
N CYS A 52 -3.90 4.02 10.79
CA CYS A 52 -4.23 4.89 9.66
C CYS A 52 -3.43 6.21 9.74
N PRO A 53 -2.64 6.57 8.71
CA PRO A 53 -1.94 7.85 8.66
C PRO A 53 -2.87 9.02 8.36
N TYR A 54 -4.07 8.74 7.83
CA TYR A 54 -4.96 9.76 7.30
C TYR A 54 -5.91 10.32 8.35
N TRP A 55 -6.19 11.62 8.23
CA TRP A 55 -7.18 12.33 9.02
C TRP A 55 -8.09 13.17 8.12
N PRO A 56 -9.42 13.11 8.25
CA PRO A 56 -10.21 12.22 9.11
C PRO A 56 -10.08 10.72 8.74
N LYS A 57 -10.23 9.85 9.75
CA LYS A 57 -10.13 8.39 9.57
C LYS A 57 -11.26 7.87 8.68
N ALA A 58 -10.98 6.79 7.96
CA ALA A 58 -11.94 6.03 7.15
C ALA A 58 -12.67 6.83 6.04
N GLN A 59 -12.10 7.93 5.54
CA GLN A 59 -12.62 8.62 4.37
C GLN A 59 -12.00 8.12 3.07
N LYS A 60 -12.81 7.51 2.20
CA LYS A 60 -12.35 6.95 0.93
C LYS A 60 -11.71 8.04 0.06
N GLY A 61 -10.50 7.79 -0.43
CA GLY A 61 -9.76 8.72 -1.28
C GLY A 61 -9.13 9.91 -0.54
N ASN A 62 -9.21 9.94 0.79
CA ASN A 62 -8.51 10.97 1.56
C ASN A 62 -7.00 10.82 1.41
N THR A 63 -6.31 11.93 1.17
CA THR A 63 -4.84 12.01 1.06
C THR A 63 -4.22 12.84 2.19
N ARG A 64 -5.05 13.43 3.07
CA ARG A 64 -4.62 14.28 4.18
C ARG A 64 -4.06 13.44 5.32
N LEU A 65 -2.78 13.62 5.62
CA LEU A 65 -2.09 12.98 6.73
C LEU A 65 -2.45 13.66 8.06
N ARG A 66 -2.38 12.91 9.16
CA ARG A 66 -2.50 13.48 10.50
C ARG A 66 -1.31 14.39 10.83
N PRO A 67 -1.49 15.43 11.66
CA PRO A 67 -0.39 16.29 12.07
C PRO A 67 0.72 15.48 12.75
N GLY A 68 1.98 15.74 12.37
CA GLY A 68 3.16 15.03 12.87
C GLY A 68 3.67 13.89 11.98
N LEU A 69 3.04 13.64 10.83
CA LEU A 69 3.55 12.71 9.81
C LEU A 69 4.09 13.48 8.60
N THR A 70 5.34 13.21 8.26
CA THR A 70 6.02 13.77 7.10
C THR A 70 6.31 12.65 6.11
N LYS A 71 6.10 12.89 4.82
CA LYS A 71 6.67 12.01 3.79
C LYS A 71 8.19 12.15 3.86
N ILE A 72 8.87 11.02 4.05
CA ILE A 72 10.34 10.91 4.03
C ILE A 72 10.80 10.86 2.58
#